data_AF-T1J0T9-F1
#
_entry.id   AF-T1J0T9-F1
#
_cell.length_a   1.000
_cell.length_b   1.000
_cell.length_c   1.000
_cell.angle_alpha   90.00
_cell.angle_beta   90.00
_cell.angle_gamma   90.00
#
_symmetry.space_group_name_H-M   'P 1'
#
loop_
_entity.id
_entity.type
_entity.pdbx_description
1 polymer ?
#
loop_
_entity_poly.entity_id
_entity_poly.type
_entity_poly.pdbx_seq_one_letter_code
_entity_poly.pdbx_strand_id
1 'polypeptide(L)'
;MHSKCLLTFGRTQTLFNLINHNENLLAETKRCIYIGQKRLKDDIKGDWMGPPHPVSNLLTMKLHIPENESIVERQYREERIEVQRWNQEFWEKHNTNFYKLQKQFVKKTLEEKYLNEPFRTTLPGMV
;
A
#
# COMPACT_ATOMS: atom_id res chain seq x y z
N MET A 1 -35.28 -51.91 13.32
CA MET A 1 -35.24 -50.61 12.64
C MET A 1 -34.89 -49.55 13.66
N HIS A 2 -33.83 -48.78 13.40
CA HIS A 2 -33.47 -47.42 13.89
C HIS A 2 -31.94 -47.31 13.88
N SER A 3 -31.43 -46.94 12.71
CA SER A 3 -30.02 -46.66 12.44
C SER A 3 -29.58 -45.42 13.21
N LYS A 4 -28.51 -45.53 14.00
CA LYS A 4 -27.81 -44.38 14.57
C LYS A 4 -26.98 -43.74 13.45
N CYS A 5 -27.41 -42.57 12.98
CA CYS A 5 -26.65 -41.77 12.03
C CYS A 5 -25.66 -40.89 12.80
N LEU A 6 -24.39 -41.28 12.78
CA LEU A 6 -23.25 -40.44 13.13
C LEU A 6 -23.04 -39.45 11.98
N LEU A 7 -23.45 -38.20 12.16
CA LEU A 7 -22.98 -37.10 11.31
C LEU A 7 -21.93 -36.33 12.11
N THR A 8 -20.68 -36.66 11.80
CA THR A 8 -19.48 -35.99 12.30
C THR A 8 -19.43 -34.56 11.80
N PHE A 9 -18.98 -33.69 12.70
CA PHE A 9 -18.83 -32.25 12.57
C PHE A 9 -17.75 -31.90 11.54
N GLY A 10 -18.10 -31.94 10.24
CA GLY A 10 -17.20 -31.65 9.13
C GLY A 10 -17.40 -30.26 8.53
N ARG A 11 -17.28 -29.17 9.31
CA ARG A 11 -17.42 -27.79 8.79
C ARG A 11 -16.54 -26.73 9.48
N THR A 12 -15.39 -27.07 10.05
CA THR A 12 -14.54 -26.06 10.71
C THR A 12 -13.23 -25.74 9.99
N GLN A 13 -12.78 -26.56 9.02
CA GLN A 13 -11.50 -26.28 8.37
C GLN A 13 -11.56 -25.10 7.38
N THR A 14 -12.69 -24.89 6.70
CA THR A 14 -12.81 -23.84 5.67
C THR A 14 -12.90 -22.43 6.26
N LEU A 15 -13.59 -22.27 7.40
CA LEU A 15 -13.67 -20.97 8.10
C LEU A 15 -12.34 -20.63 8.80
N PHE A 16 -11.64 -21.62 9.36
CA PHE A 16 -10.32 -21.40 9.96
C PHE A 16 -9.27 -21.00 8.91
N ASN A 17 -9.34 -21.59 7.70
CA ASN A 17 -8.44 -21.23 6.60
C ASN A 17 -8.74 -19.84 6.01
N LEU A 18 -10.00 -19.38 6.03
CA LEU A 18 -10.37 -18.01 5.63
C LEU A 18 -9.89 -16.96 6.66
N ILE A 19 -9.94 -17.29 7.95
CA ILE A 19 -9.42 -16.42 9.02
C ILE A 19 -7.89 -16.32 8.95
N ASN A 20 -7.19 -17.44 8.75
CA ASN A 20 -5.73 -17.47 8.66
C ASN A 20 -5.17 -16.86 7.36
N HIS A 21 -5.90 -16.93 6.25
CA HIS A 21 -5.53 -16.18 5.04
C HIS A 21 -5.67 -14.66 5.26
N ASN A 22 -6.65 -14.24 6.05
CA ASN A 22 -6.87 -12.83 6.36
C ASN A 22 -5.78 -12.27 7.29
N GLU A 23 -5.28 -13.05 8.25
CA GLU A 23 -4.15 -12.64 9.11
C GLU A 23 -2.83 -12.51 8.34
N ASN A 24 -2.55 -13.41 7.38
CA ASN A 24 -1.36 -13.33 6.54
C ASN A 24 -1.44 -12.16 5.54
N LEU A 25 -2.62 -11.91 4.94
CA LEU A 25 -2.85 -10.72 4.12
C LEU A 25 -2.74 -9.45 4.96
N LEU A 26 -3.21 -9.44 6.21
CA LEU A 26 -3.03 -8.32 7.14
C LEU A 26 -1.55 -8.13 7.52
N ALA A 27 -0.77 -9.21 7.67
CA ALA A 27 0.66 -9.13 7.95
C ALA A 27 1.48 -8.65 6.74
N GLU A 28 1.13 -9.11 5.53
CA GLU A 28 1.73 -8.67 4.27
C GLU A 28 1.32 -7.23 3.92
N THR A 29 0.06 -6.85 4.12
CA THR A 29 -0.40 -5.46 3.94
C THR A 29 0.21 -4.54 4.98
N LYS A 30 0.34 -4.94 6.25
CA LYS A 30 1.13 -4.22 7.27
C LYS A 30 2.61 -4.07 6.87
N ARG A 31 3.15 -4.91 6.00
CA ARG A 31 4.49 -4.74 5.43
C ARG A 31 4.49 -3.76 4.25
N CYS A 32 3.44 -3.76 3.43
CA CYS A 32 3.30 -2.87 2.27
C CYS A 32 3.09 -1.39 2.64
N ILE A 33 2.48 -1.07 3.80
CA ILE A 33 2.36 0.32 4.27
C ILE A 33 3.62 0.86 4.97
N TYR A 34 4.66 0.04 5.17
CA TYR A 34 5.85 0.41 5.94
C TYR A 34 7.15 0.00 5.21
N ILE A 35 7.47 0.71 4.14
CA ILE A 35 8.81 0.67 3.56
C ILE A 35 9.66 1.74 4.25
N GLY A 36 10.43 1.34 5.27
CA GLY A 36 11.65 2.06 5.66
C GLY A 36 11.66 2.91 6.94
N GLN A 37 10.73 2.75 7.89
CA GLN A 37 10.84 3.46 9.17
C GLN A 37 10.73 2.56 10.39
N LYS A 38 11.65 2.77 11.35
CA LYS A 38 11.67 2.17 12.69
C LYS A 38 10.26 2.11 13.26
N ARG A 39 9.87 0.95 13.82
CA ARG A 39 8.61 0.76 14.56
C ARG A 39 8.38 1.95 15.50
N LEU A 40 7.46 2.83 15.13
CA LEU A 40 7.00 3.90 16.02
C LEU A 40 6.37 3.24 17.24
N LYS A 41 6.73 3.72 18.44
CA LYS A 41 6.17 3.22 19.70
C LYS A 41 4.65 3.28 19.65
N ASP A 42 3.99 2.27 20.23
CA ASP A 42 2.55 2.09 20.18
C ASP A 42 1.76 3.16 20.96
N ASP A 43 2.44 4.04 21.70
CA ASP A 43 1.87 5.12 22.51
C ASP A 43 1.70 6.44 21.72
N ILE A 44 1.15 6.36 20.50
CA ILE A 44 0.79 7.57 19.74
C ILE A 44 -0.65 7.96 20.11
N LYS A 45 -0.82 9.11 20.77
CA LYS A 45 -2.14 9.67 21.15
C LYS A 45 -2.91 10.29 19.97
N GLY A 46 -2.85 9.69 18.78
CA GLY A 46 -3.50 10.20 17.58
C GLY A 46 -2.95 9.61 16.28
N ASP A 47 -3.58 9.97 15.15
CA ASP A 47 -3.11 9.59 13.82
C ASP A 47 -1.70 10.16 13.58
N TRP A 48 -0.81 9.33 13.04
CA TRP A 48 0.56 9.71 12.74
C TRP A 48 0.78 9.82 11.24
N MET A 49 1.40 10.92 10.83
CA MET A 49 1.79 11.20 9.45
C MET A 49 3.32 11.21 9.36
N GLY A 50 3.83 10.34 8.50
CA GLY A 50 5.25 10.13 8.24
C GLY A 50 5.78 10.94 7.06
N PRO A 51 7.05 10.72 6.69
CA PRO A 51 7.63 11.30 5.51
C PRO A 51 6.89 10.84 4.24
N PRO A 52 7.07 11.55 3.12
CA PRO A 52 6.56 11.12 1.84
C PRO A 52 7.23 9.81 1.40
N HIS A 53 6.43 8.94 0.81
CA HIS A 53 6.89 7.69 0.22
C HIS A 53 7.73 7.98 -1.03
N PRO A 54 8.91 7.35 -1.21
CA PRO A 54 9.87 7.71 -2.27
C PRO A 54 9.34 7.55 -3.70
N VAL A 55 8.32 6.73 -3.93
CA VAL A 55 7.78 6.47 -5.28
C VAL A 55 6.45 7.20 -5.52
N SER A 56 5.47 7.04 -4.62
CA SER A 56 4.15 7.69 -4.75
C SER A 56 4.16 9.16 -4.37
N ASN A 57 5.17 9.60 -3.59
CA ASN A 57 5.23 10.93 -2.97
C ASN A 57 4.06 11.23 -2.00
N LEU A 58 3.32 10.22 -1.59
CA LEU A 58 2.24 10.35 -0.61
C LEU A 58 2.79 10.19 0.81
N LEU A 59 2.19 10.88 1.77
CA LEU A 59 2.55 10.75 3.18
C LEU A 59 2.19 9.36 3.70
N THR A 60 3.13 8.70 4.39
CA THR A 60 2.82 7.47 5.13
C THR A 60 1.89 7.81 6.29
N MET A 61 0.75 7.14 6.41
CA MET A 61 -0.20 7.37 7.51
C MET A 61 -0.37 6.12 8.37
N LYS A 62 -0.32 6.28 9.70
CA LYS A 62 -0.70 5.27 10.68
C LYS A 62 -1.89 5.78 11.48
N LEU A 63 -3.03 5.12 11.32
CA LEU A 63 -4.23 5.45 12.10
C LEU A 63 -4.07 4.94 13.53
N HIS A 64 -4.48 5.76 14.49
CA HIS A 64 -4.53 5.37 15.89
C HIS A 64 -5.62 4.31 16.11
N ILE A 65 -5.36 3.38 17.04
CA ILE A 65 -6.34 2.39 17.51
C ILE A 65 -6.61 2.70 18.98
N PRO A 66 -7.80 3.21 19.34
CA PRO A 66 -8.13 3.50 20.73
C PRO A 66 -8.34 2.21 21.53
N GLU A 67 -8.05 2.25 22.84
CA GLU A 67 -8.15 1.07 23.72
C GLU A 67 -9.58 0.50 23.80
N ASN A 68 -10.59 1.36 23.73
CA ASN A 68 -12.02 1.00 23.79
C ASN A 68 -12.73 1.26 22.46
N GLU A 69 -12.10 0.87 21.34
CA GLU A 69 -12.67 1.04 20.00
C GLU A 69 -14.02 0.31 19.85
N SER A 70 -15.06 1.04 19.47
CA SER A 70 -16.35 0.46 19.12
C SER A 70 -16.30 -0.24 17.76
N ILE A 71 -17.27 -1.13 17.50
CA ILE A 71 -17.35 -1.88 16.23
C ILE A 71 -17.43 -0.92 15.02
N VAL A 72 -18.18 0.17 15.15
CA VAL A 72 -18.36 1.15 14.07
C VAL A 72 -17.09 1.96 13.84
N GLU A 73 -16.38 2.37 14.89
CA GLU A 73 -15.09 3.06 14.78
C GLU A 73 -14.05 2.18 14.11
N ARG A 74 -14.02 0.89 14.47
CA ARG A 74 -13.15 -0.10 13.84
C ARG A 74 -13.43 -0.25 12.35
N GLN A 75 -14.70 -0.41 11.97
CA GLN A 75 -15.11 -0.52 10.56
C GLN A 75 -14.67 0.71 9.77
N TYR A 76 -14.94 1.90 10.30
CA TYR A 76 -14.52 3.16 9.69
C TYR A 76 -13.00 3.27 9.53
N ARG A 77 -12.22 2.88 10.56
CA ARG A 77 -10.77 2.86 10.50
C ARG A 77 -10.25 1.88 9.44
N GLU A 78 -10.83 0.69 9.35
CA GLU A 78 -10.46 -0.32 8.35
C GLU A 78 -10.76 0.17 6.93
N GLU A 79 -11.93 0.78 6.69
CA GLU A 79 -12.27 1.39 5.40
C GLU A 79 -11.29 2.51 5.01
N ARG A 80 -10.91 3.38 5.96
CA ARG A 80 -9.89 4.41 5.72
C ARG A 80 -8.55 3.79 5.32
N ILE A 81 -8.14 2.68 5.95
CA ILE A 81 -6.89 1.99 5.61
C ILE A 81 -6.96 1.42 4.20
N GLU A 82 -8.07 0.80 3.81
CA GLU A 82 -8.25 0.24 2.46
C GLU A 82 -8.20 1.33 1.38
N VAL A 83 -8.88 2.47 1.59
CA VAL A 83 -8.82 3.61 0.65
C VAL A 83 -7.40 4.14 0.50
N GLN A 84 -6.66 4.24 1.61
CA GLN A 84 -5.29 4.74 1.60
C GLN A 84 -4.33 3.75 0.93
N ARG A 85 -4.52 2.45 1.13
CA ARG A 85 -3.76 1.41 0.43
C ARG A 85 -3.99 1.52 -1.07
N TRP A 86 -5.24 1.63 -1.50
CA TRP A 86 -5.56 1.79 -2.92
C TRP A 86 -4.93 3.07 -3.52
N ASN A 87 -5.01 4.19 -2.81
CA ASN A 87 -4.41 5.45 -3.24
C ASN A 87 -2.88 5.33 -3.38
N GLN A 88 -2.23 4.68 -2.42
CA GLN A 88 -0.80 4.40 -2.44
C GLN A 88 -0.41 3.55 -3.66
N GLU A 89 -1.06 2.40 -3.84
CA GLU A 89 -0.79 1.48 -4.95
C GLU A 89 -1.02 2.15 -6.31
N PHE A 90 -2.07 2.94 -6.43
CA PHE A 90 -2.37 3.71 -7.64
C PHE A 90 -1.22 4.66 -7.98
N TRP A 91 -0.80 5.50 -7.04
CA TRP A 91 0.23 6.51 -7.29
C TRP A 91 1.62 5.90 -7.47
N GLU A 92 1.95 4.81 -6.78
CA GLU A 92 3.20 4.09 -7.00
C GLU A 92 3.28 3.57 -8.44
N LYS A 93 2.22 2.88 -8.90
CA LYS A 93 2.14 2.35 -10.26
C LYS A 93 2.15 3.46 -11.31
N HIS A 94 1.37 4.52 -11.07
CA HIS A 94 1.28 5.66 -11.97
C HIS A 94 2.63 6.36 -12.11
N ASN A 95 3.26 6.75 -11.00
CA ASN A 95 4.53 7.49 -11.00
C ASN A 95 5.65 6.66 -11.62
N THR A 96 5.72 5.37 -11.31
CA THR A 96 6.71 4.46 -11.91
C THR A 96 6.62 4.47 -13.45
N ASN A 97 5.40 4.37 -13.98
CA ASN A 97 5.17 4.40 -15.43
C ASN A 97 5.46 5.78 -16.01
N PHE A 98 5.02 6.85 -15.35
CA PHE A 98 5.26 8.21 -15.79
C PHE A 98 6.76 8.52 -15.92
N TYR A 99 7.56 8.25 -14.87
CA TYR A 99 9.00 8.51 -14.91
C TYR A 99 9.72 7.67 -15.95
N LYS A 100 9.26 6.44 -16.20
CA LYS A 100 9.80 5.60 -17.28
C LYS A 100 9.56 6.25 -18.65
N LEU A 101 8.32 6.65 -18.93
CA LEU A 101 7.95 7.27 -20.21
C LEU A 101 8.60 8.64 -20.38
N GLN A 102 8.68 9.43 -19.31
CA GLN A 102 9.36 10.72 -19.29
C GLN A 102 10.84 10.56 -19.67
N LYS A 103 11.57 9.61 -19.08
CA LYS A 103 12.97 9.33 -19.43
C LYS A 103 13.14 8.95 -20.89
N GLN A 104 12.25 8.11 -21.43
CA GLN A 104 12.26 7.72 -22.85
C GLN A 104 12.00 8.92 -23.76
N PHE A 105 11.03 9.77 -23.41
CA PHE A 105 10.72 10.98 -24.16
C PHE A 105 11.88 11.98 -24.18
N VAL A 106 12.49 12.23 -23.02
CA VAL A 106 13.65 13.13 -22.89
C VAL A 106 14.80 12.61 -23.75
N LYS A 107 15.14 11.31 -23.62
CA LYS A 107 16.20 10.68 -24.42
C LYS A 107 15.96 10.85 -25.92
N LYS A 108 14.78 10.46 -26.41
CA LYS A 108 14.42 10.56 -27.83
C LYS A 108 14.49 12.01 -28.33
N THR A 109 13.98 12.95 -27.54
CA THR A 109 13.97 14.37 -27.92
C THR A 109 15.38 14.96 -27.98
N LEU A 110 16.28 14.55 -27.07
CA LEU A 110 17.69 14.94 -27.11
C LEU A 110 18.39 14.38 -28.35
N GLU A 111 18.17 13.10 -28.67
CA GLU A 111 18.73 12.44 -29.85
C GLU A 111 18.23 13.03 -31.18
N GLU A 112 16.99 13.50 -31.26
CA GLU A 112 16.42 14.05 -32.49
C GLU A 112 16.73 15.54 -32.69
N LYS A 113 16.69 16.35 -31.61
CA LYS A 113 16.73 17.82 -31.72
C LYS A 113 18.06 18.44 -31.32
N TYR A 114 18.90 17.74 -30.55
CA TYR A 114 20.12 18.30 -29.94
C TYR A 114 21.38 17.48 -30.29
N LEU A 115 21.43 16.94 -31.53
CA LEU A 115 22.60 16.19 -32.05
C LEU A 115 23.92 16.94 -31.94
N ASN A 116 23.88 18.28 -32.01
CA ASN A 116 25.07 19.14 -31.95
C ASN A 116 25.47 19.54 -30.51
N GLU A 117 24.70 19.12 -29.50
CA GLU A 117 24.97 19.41 -28.07
C GLU A 117 25.10 18.09 -27.27
N PRO A 118 26.17 17.31 -27.48
CA PRO A 118 26.29 15.95 -26.93
C PRO A 118 26.36 15.89 -25.40
N PHE A 119 26.60 17.02 -24.73
CA PHE A 119 26.67 17.11 -23.26
C PHE A 119 25.34 17.47 -22.60
N ARG A 120 24.28 17.75 -23.37
CA ARG A 120 22.98 18.11 -22.82
C ARG A 120 22.29 16.89 -22.21
N THR A 121 21.94 16.97 -20.93
CA THR A 121 21.29 15.87 -20.18
C THR A 121 19.81 16.09 -19.91
N THR A 122 19.30 17.33 -20.07
CA THR A 122 17.90 17.70 -19.81
C THR A 122 17.31 18.55 -20.92
N LEU A 123 15.98 18.52 -21.06
CA LEU A 123 15.25 19.39 -21.97
C LEU A 123 15.16 20.81 -21.39
N PRO A 124 15.18 21.87 -22.22
CA PRO A 124 15.02 23.23 -21.74
C PRO A 124 13.66 23.39 -21.04
N GLY A 125 13.68 23.93 -19.81
CA GLY A 125 12.48 24.10 -18.99
C GLY A 125 12.11 22.90 -18.09
N MET A 126 12.86 21.80 -18.16
CA MET A 126 12.81 20.73 -17.15
C MET A 126 13.99 20.90 -16.18
N VAL A 127 13.74 21.54 -15.03
CA VAL A 127 14.66 21.65 -13.90
C VAL A 127 14.08 20.90 -12.71
#